data_AF-F9VYT9-F1
#
_entry.id   AF-F9VYT9-F1
#
_cell.length_a   1.000
_cell.length_b   1.000
_cell.length_c   1.000
_cell.angle_alpha   90.00
_cell.angle_beta   90.00
_cell.angle_gamma   90.00
#
_symmetry.space_group_name_H-M   'P 1'
#
loop_
_entity.id
_entity.type
_entity.pdbx_description
1 polymer ?
#
loop_
_entity_poly.entity_id
_entity_poly.type
_entity_poly.pdbx_seq_one_letter_code
_entity_poly.pdbx_strand_id
1 'polypeptide(L)'
;MTANRPADAVPGGIPAASTAGRWLIVAAVLGSGVAFLDGTVVNVALPAIARDLDTGLRGQQWVLDGYLLTLSSLLLLGGVAGDRYGRRLIFTGGLAMFAVATIGCGMAPTVEWLVVARLVQGVAAAAVVPGSLALINAEIAPSDRGAAVGLWAGMSGATSALGPFVGGWLVDAASWRWAFFLSVPLALGALVIAIRHVPESRDPSAPRRLDVAGAVTMTLGLAGVIYALIEGPSRGWSTGTIVAGLAGVAVLLAFAVIETHVRSPLLPLRLFRSSQFTGANLTTLLVYAALGGALFLLALQLQQSLGYSAFEAGAAMFPSTFIMLFGSPLVGRLAQTTGPRLPMTVGPLIAAGGFALMARVQPGTDYLAQVLPGVLLFGLGMTVTVAPLTAAALGAVDDALAGTASGVNNAVARVAGLLAVAVLPAVAGIDAGPGEPLGDGFRTAMYICAAFCAVGGLVAALTISSGAGFRPQVRSGVDTACQDACTRERAANS
;
A
#
# COMPACT_ATOMS: atom_id res chain seq x y z
N MET A 1 -0.43 55.02 11.76
CA MET A 1 -1.68 54.33 11.41
C MET A 1 -1.46 53.53 10.13
N THR A 2 -0.94 52.31 10.26
CA THR A 2 -0.80 51.34 9.17
C THR A 2 -1.97 50.36 9.28
N ALA A 3 -2.93 50.50 8.37
CA ALA A 3 -4.14 49.70 8.36
C ALA A 3 -3.81 48.24 8.03
N ASN A 4 -4.11 47.38 8.98
CA ASN A 4 -4.06 45.92 8.89
C ASN A 4 -5.18 45.47 7.93
N ARG A 5 -4.84 44.92 6.77
CA ARG A 5 -5.82 44.24 5.90
C ARG A 5 -6.07 42.83 6.45
N PRO A 6 -7.32 42.43 6.70
CA PRO A 6 -7.64 41.04 6.97
C PRO A 6 -7.34 40.21 5.71
N ALA A 7 -6.67 39.07 5.87
CA ALA A 7 -6.47 38.11 4.81
C ALA A 7 -7.82 37.48 4.47
N ASP A 8 -8.48 38.03 3.45
CA ASP A 8 -9.67 37.43 2.85
C ASP A 8 -9.31 36.02 2.34
N ALA A 9 -9.97 35.01 2.91
CA ALA A 9 -9.93 33.66 2.40
C ALA A 9 -10.52 33.67 0.98
N VAL A 10 -9.68 33.40 -0.02
CA VAL A 10 -10.11 33.31 -1.42
C VAL A 10 -11.17 32.21 -1.53
N PRO A 11 -12.40 32.51 -2.01
CA PRO A 11 -13.41 31.50 -2.25
C PRO A 11 -13.00 30.70 -3.49
N GLY A 12 -12.34 29.56 -3.24
CA GLY A 12 -11.78 28.68 -4.26
C GLY A 12 -10.33 28.37 -3.92
N GLY A 13 -10.04 27.11 -3.58
CA GLY A 13 -8.69 26.67 -3.20
C GLY A 13 -7.60 27.02 -4.23
N ILE A 14 -6.36 26.74 -3.87
CA ILE A 14 -5.16 27.03 -4.68
C ILE A 14 -5.27 26.33 -6.05
N PRO A 15 -5.21 27.07 -7.17
CA PRO A 15 -5.17 26.45 -8.50
C PRO A 15 -3.94 25.56 -8.64
N ALA A 16 -4.09 24.35 -9.20
CA ALA A 16 -2.98 23.41 -9.32
C ALA A 16 -1.85 23.93 -10.21
N ALA A 17 -2.20 24.76 -11.21
CA ALA A 17 -1.25 25.38 -12.12
C ALA A 17 -0.42 26.51 -11.48
N SER A 18 -0.86 27.06 -10.34
CA SER A 18 -0.15 28.13 -9.64
C SER A 18 1.17 27.62 -9.03
N THR A 19 2.11 28.53 -8.76
CA THR A 19 3.40 28.18 -8.12
C THR A 19 3.18 27.47 -6.77
N ALA A 20 2.25 27.95 -5.96
CA ALA A 20 1.90 27.33 -4.67
C ALA A 20 1.29 25.93 -4.85
N GLY A 21 0.37 25.76 -5.81
CA GLY A 21 -0.24 24.47 -6.12
C GLY A 21 0.77 23.45 -6.62
N ARG A 22 1.69 23.85 -7.49
CA ARG A 22 2.78 22.99 -7.97
C ARG A 22 3.70 22.54 -6.85
N TRP A 23 4.14 23.44 -5.99
CA TRP A 23 5.01 23.09 -4.86
C TRP A 23 4.32 22.17 -3.85
N LEU A 24 3.02 22.37 -3.62
CA LEU A 24 2.24 21.47 -2.78
C LEU A 24 2.18 20.07 -3.38
N ILE A 25 1.89 19.95 -4.68
CA ILE A 25 1.84 18.65 -5.36
C ILE A 25 3.23 17.99 -5.33
N VAL A 26 4.31 18.75 -5.57
CA VAL A 26 5.69 18.25 -5.50
C VAL A 26 6.02 17.75 -4.08
N ALA A 27 5.68 18.51 -3.04
CA ALA A 27 5.88 18.08 -1.65
C ALA A 27 5.10 16.80 -1.35
N ALA A 28 3.83 16.73 -1.76
CA ALA A 28 2.98 15.56 -1.58
C ALA A 28 3.55 14.33 -2.30
N VAL A 29 3.96 14.48 -3.57
CA VAL A 29 4.57 13.42 -4.40
C VAL A 29 5.88 12.93 -3.81
N LEU A 30 6.79 13.84 -3.42
CA LEU A 30 8.07 13.45 -2.84
C LEU A 30 7.87 12.77 -1.47
N GLY A 31 6.93 13.26 -0.68
CA GLY A 31 6.64 12.70 0.63
C GLY A 31 5.99 11.32 0.58
N SER A 32 4.97 11.10 -0.24
CA SER A 32 4.43 9.74 -0.42
C SER A 32 5.41 8.84 -1.17
N GLY A 33 6.10 9.40 -2.17
CA GLY A 33 7.08 8.72 -3.00
C GLY A 33 8.22 8.13 -2.18
N VAL A 34 8.76 8.86 -1.18
CA VAL A 34 9.84 8.32 -0.34
C VAL A 34 9.41 7.09 0.46
N ALA A 35 8.18 7.07 0.97
CA ALA A 35 7.65 5.92 1.71
C ALA A 35 7.43 4.70 0.80
N PHE A 36 6.99 4.93 -0.44
CA PHE A 36 6.81 3.83 -1.40
C PHE A 36 8.12 3.32 -1.99
N LEU A 37 9.06 4.23 -2.30
CA LEU A 37 10.41 3.90 -2.75
C LEU A 37 11.11 3.00 -1.73
N ASP A 38 11.08 3.40 -0.46
CA ASP A 38 11.71 2.68 0.63
C ASP A 38 11.14 1.26 0.76
N GLY A 39 9.82 1.10 0.64
CA GLY A 39 9.18 -0.22 0.64
C GLY A 39 9.64 -1.14 -0.49
N THR A 40 9.92 -0.61 -1.69
CA THR A 40 10.33 -1.44 -2.83
C THR A 40 11.85 -1.65 -2.89
N VAL A 41 12.65 -0.65 -2.55
CA VAL A 41 14.11 -0.72 -2.49
C VAL A 41 14.58 -1.76 -1.47
N VAL A 42 13.96 -1.79 -0.28
CA VAL A 42 14.38 -2.71 0.79
C VAL A 42 14.19 -4.18 0.40
N ASN A 43 13.13 -4.50 -0.36
CA ASN A 43 12.89 -5.88 -0.84
C ASN A 43 14.09 -6.45 -1.64
N VAL A 44 14.71 -5.61 -2.47
CA VAL A 44 15.88 -6.00 -3.27
C VAL A 44 17.15 -6.08 -2.41
N ALA A 45 17.22 -5.30 -1.32
CA ALA A 45 18.35 -5.28 -0.41
C ALA A 45 18.37 -6.44 0.62
N LEU A 46 17.25 -7.15 0.83
CA LEU A 46 17.13 -8.16 1.91
C LEU A 46 18.22 -9.24 1.89
N PRO A 47 18.61 -9.81 0.74
CA PRO A 47 19.66 -10.84 0.72
C PRO A 47 21.04 -10.27 1.06
N ALA A 48 21.30 -9.01 0.75
CA ALA A 48 22.53 -8.32 1.17
C ALA A 48 22.50 -7.99 2.68
N ILE A 49 21.36 -7.52 3.20
CA ILE A 49 21.16 -7.28 4.64
C ILE A 49 21.36 -8.57 5.44
N ALA A 50 20.81 -9.68 4.97
CA ALA A 50 20.95 -10.99 5.61
C ALA A 50 22.40 -11.45 5.72
N ARG A 51 23.17 -11.30 4.64
CA ARG A 51 24.59 -11.67 4.62
C ARG A 51 25.44 -10.76 5.50
N ASP A 52 25.18 -9.45 5.48
CA ASP A 52 26.01 -8.46 6.20
C ASP A 52 25.72 -8.43 7.72
N LEU A 53 24.47 -8.68 8.13
CA LEU A 53 24.06 -8.70 9.54
C LEU A 53 23.96 -10.10 10.13
N ASP A 54 24.44 -11.12 9.41
CA ASP A 54 24.36 -12.54 9.78
C ASP A 54 22.96 -12.95 10.27
N THR A 55 21.94 -12.57 9.51
CA THR A 55 20.55 -12.86 9.83
C THR A 55 19.93 -13.79 8.81
N GLY A 56 19.23 -14.83 9.30
CA GLY A 56 18.42 -15.71 8.46
C GLY A 56 17.12 -15.06 7.98
N LEU A 57 16.29 -15.88 7.31
CA LEU A 57 14.96 -15.54 6.78
C LEU A 57 14.10 -14.75 7.78
N ARG A 58 14.12 -15.15 9.04
CA ARG A 58 13.40 -14.51 10.14
C ARG A 58 13.69 -13.01 10.28
N GLY A 59 14.96 -12.61 10.21
CA GLY A 59 15.29 -11.18 10.35
C GLY A 59 14.96 -10.40 9.09
N GLN A 60 15.06 -11.01 7.91
CA GLN A 60 14.58 -10.39 6.67
C GLN A 60 13.08 -10.09 6.72
N GLN A 61 12.29 -11.06 7.24
CA GLN A 61 10.86 -10.88 7.48
C GLN A 61 10.62 -9.71 8.44
N TRP A 62 11.28 -9.69 9.61
CA TRP A 62 11.12 -8.56 10.56
C TRP A 62 11.49 -7.19 9.98
N VAL A 63 12.51 -7.11 9.12
CA VAL A 63 12.92 -5.86 8.47
C VAL A 63 11.83 -5.35 7.53
N LEU A 64 11.16 -6.22 6.77
CA LEU A 64 10.01 -5.84 5.95
C LEU A 64 8.77 -5.55 6.82
N ASP A 65 8.46 -6.47 7.70
CA ASP A 65 7.19 -6.57 8.40
C ASP A 65 7.04 -5.53 9.50
N GLY A 66 8.13 -5.15 10.18
CA GLY A 66 8.10 -4.09 11.19
C GLY A 66 7.62 -2.75 10.60
N TYR A 67 8.13 -2.39 9.42
CA TYR A 67 7.67 -1.21 8.71
C TYR A 67 6.20 -1.30 8.30
N LEU A 68 5.81 -2.42 7.68
CA LEU A 68 4.44 -2.59 7.21
C LEU A 68 3.42 -2.66 8.36
N LEU A 69 3.77 -3.28 9.49
CA LEU A 69 2.94 -3.39 10.68
C LEU A 69 2.57 -2.01 11.24
N THR A 70 3.58 -1.17 11.48
CA THR A 70 3.38 0.17 12.06
C THR A 70 2.73 1.12 11.05
N LEU A 71 3.16 1.08 9.79
CA LEU A 71 2.51 1.83 8.71
C LEU A 71 1.02 1.52 8.63
N SER A 72 0.66 0.23 8.59
CA SER A 72 -0.73 -0.18 8.36
C SER A 72 -1.63 0.08 9.56
N SER A 73 -1.14 -0.19 10.77
CA SER A 73 -1.93 -0.01 11.99
C SER A 73 -2.17 1.46 12.35
N LEU A 74 -1.24 2.34 11.98
CA LEU A 74 -1.31 3.76 12.33
C LEU A 74 -1.76 4.66 11.16
N LEU A 75 -1.97 4.10 9.96
CA LEU A 75 -2.34 4.87 8.76
C LEU A 75 -3.56 5.76 8.98
N LEU A 76 -4.63 5.20 9.56
CA LEU A 76 -5.86 5.92 9.85
C LEU A 76 -5.63 7.00 10.93
N LEU A 77 -4.89 6.64 11.98
CA LEU A 77 -4.58 7.56 13.07
C LEU A 77 -3.78 8.77 12.57
N GLY A 78 -2.81 8.54 11.69
CA GLY A 78 -2.01 9.59 11.05
C GLY A 78 -2.85 10.58 10.25
N GLY A 79 -3.82 10.08 9.49
CA GLY A 79 -4.78 10.93 8.75
C GLY A 79 -5.62 11.82 9.68
N VAL A 80 -6.28 11.23 10.68
CA VAL A 80 -7.12 11.98 11.63
C VAL A 80 -6.29 12.95 12.49
N ALA A 81 -5.07 12.56 12.86
CA ALA A 81 -4.14 13.45 13.56
C ALA A 81 -3.80 14.67 12.71
N GLY A 82 -3.57 14.49 11.40
CA GLY A 82 -3.36 15.57 10.44
C GLY A 82 -4.55 16.53 10.37
N ASP A 83 -5.75 15.99 10.20
CA ASP A 83 -6.98 16.79 10.13
C ASP A 83 -7.20 17.63 11.40
N ARG A 84 -6.86 17.08 12.57
CA ARG A 84 -7.06 17.74 13.86
C ARG A 84 -5.95 18.73 14.24
N TYR A 85 -4.70 18.30 14.18
CA TYR A 85 -3.56 19.07 14.71
C TYR A 85 -2.91 19.96 13.67
N GLY A 86 -3.21 19.77 12.39
CA GLY A 86 -2.60 20.50 11.28
C GLY A 86 -2.05 19.54 10.26
N ARG A 87 -2.57 19.59 9.04
CA ARG A 87 -2.20 18.69 7.95
C ARG A 87 -0.72 18.86 7.62
N ARG A 88 -0.24 20.11 7.57
CA ARG A 88 1.18 20.40 7.29
C ARG A 88 2.06 20.07 8.49
N LEU A 89 1.61 20.35 9.71
CA LEU A 89 2.36 20.02 10.92
C LEU A 89 2.66 18.51 11.01
N ILE A 90 1.63 17.67 10.85
CA ILE A 90 1.79 16.22 10.94
C ILE A 90 2.57 15.67 9.75
N PHE A 91 2.35 16.21 8.55
CA PHE A 91 3.11 15.82 7.36
C PHE A 91 4.61 16.14 7.49
N THR A 92 4.97 17.35 7.91
CA THR A 92 6.37 17.77 8.07
C THR A 92 7.04 17.07 9.25
N GLY A 93 6.34 16.90 10.38
CA GLY A 93 6.83 16.07 11.50
C GLY A 93 7.08 14.62 11.10
N GLY A 94 6.17 14.04 10.32
CA GLY A 94 6.32 12.71 9.74
C GLY A 94 7.54 12.62 8.82
N LEU A 95 7.77 13.58 7.93
CA LEU A 95 8.94 13.60 7.05
C LEU A 95 10.26 13.72 7.81
N ALA A 96 10.31 14.55 8.85
CA ALA A 96 11.50 14.68 9.70
C ALA A 96 11.78 13.35 10.44
N MET A 97 10.75 12.74 11.04
CA MET A 97 10.85 11.43 11.68
C MET A 97 11.29 10.35 10.69
N PHE A 98 10.74 10.36 9.47
CA PHE A 98 11.10 9.41 8.42
C PHE A 98 12.59 9.55 8.07
N ALA A 99 13.07 10.77 7.81
CA ALA A 99 14.47 11.02 7.50
C ALA A 99 15.43 10.53 8.60
N VAL A 100 15.11 10.82 9.87
CA VAL A 100 15.91 10.36 11.02
C VAL A 100 15.90 8.83 11.12
N ALA A 101 14.73 8.21 10.98
CA ALA A 101 14.60 6.76 11.05
C ALA A 101 15.33 6.06 9.87
N THR A 102 15.26 6.62 8.66
CA THR A 102 16.00 6.16 7.48
C THR A 102 17.52 6.23 7.71
N ILE A 103 18.03 7.32 8.30
CA ILE A 103 19.45 7.40 8.69
C ILE A 103 19.78 6.30 9.70
N GLY A 104 18.91 6.08 10.68
CA GLY A 104 19.03 4.98 11.65
C GLY A 104 19.10 3.60 11.00
N CYS A 105 18.32 3.34 9.95
CA CYS A 105 18.38 2.10 9.17
C CYS A 105 19.71 1.96 8.41
N GLY A 106 20.16 3.02 7.73
CA GLY A 106 21.44 3.00 7.00
C GLY A 106 22.66 2.86 7.93
N MET A 107 22.54 3.26 9.18
CA MET A 107 23.60 3.14 10.20
C MET A 107 23.47 1.88 11.07
N ALA A 108 22.57 0.95 10.74
CA ALA A 108 22.28 -0.18 11.62
C ALA A 108 23.50 -1.13 11.75
N PRO A 109 23.96 -1.40 13.00
CA PRO A 109 25.02 -2.37 13.27
C PRO A 109 24.48 -3.79 13.43
N THR A 110 23.21 -3.95 13.81
CA THR A 110 22.56 -5.25 14.05
C THR A 110 21.14 -5.28 13.46
N VAL A 111 20.60 -6.48 13.29
CA VAL A 111 19.24 -6.67 12.77
C VAL A 111 18.18 -6.10 13.71
N GLU A 112 18.36 -6.19 15.03
CA GLU A 112 17.41 -5.65 16.01
C GLU A 112 17.33 -4.13 15.92
N TRP A 113 18.48 -3.47 15.76
CA TRP A 113 18.53 -2.03 15.54
C TRP A 113 17.80 -1.65 14.26
N LEU A 114 18.07 -2.37 13.17
CA LEU A 114 17.41 -2.15 11.89
C LEU A 114 15.89 -2.29 12.03
N VAL A 115 15.40 -3.34 12.70
CA VAL A 115 13.97 -3.59 12.92
C VAL A 115 13.32 -2.47 13.74
N VAL A 116 13.97 -1.99 14.81
CA VAL A 116 13.46 -0.85 15.57
C VAL A 116 13.38 0.41 14.71
N ALA A 117 14.42 0.70 13.93
CA ALA A 117 14.40 1.83 13.00
C ALA A 117 13.29 1.69 11.94
N ARG A 118 13.04 0.46 11.43
CA ARG A 118 11.94 0.15 10.51
C ARG A 118 10.56 0.39 11.12
N LEU A 119 10.36 0.01 12.38
CA LEU A 119 9.13 0.29 13.12
C LEU A 119 8.89 1.81 13.20
N VAL A 120 9.93 2.60 13.52
CA VAL A 120 9.83 4.06 13.56
C VAL A 120 9.57 4.64 12.16
N GLN A 121 10.21 4.12 11.12
CA GLN A 121 9.94 4.54 9.73
C GLN A 121 8.48 4.29 9.34
N GLY A 122 7.87 3.18 9.76
CA GLY A 122 6.46 2.90 9.45
C GLY A 122 5.51 3.84 10.17
N VAL A 123 5.78 4.20 11.42
CA VAL A 123 5.05 5.27 12.14
C VAL A 123 5.12 6.60 11.37
N ALA A 124 6.31 6.96 10.89
CA ALA A 124 6.52 8.16 10.12
C ALA A 124 5.76 8.13 8.77
N ALA A 125 5.83 7.01 8.05
CA ALA A 125 5.11 6.82 6.79
C ALA A 125 3.59 6.88 6.96
N ALA A 126 3.06 6.40 8.11
CA ALA A 126 1.64 6.51 8.45
C ALA A 126 1.16 7.96 8.61
N ALA A 127 2.04 8.89 8.97
CA ALA A 127 1.72 10.32 9.00
C ALA A 127 1.84 10.97 7.60
N VAL A 128 2.85 10.57 6.84
CA VAL A 128 3.22 11.22 5.56
C VAL A 128 2.27 10.83 4.43
N VAL A 129 1.97 9.54 4.25
CA VAL A 129 1.18 9.05 3.10
C VAL A 129 -0.25 9.62 3.09
N PRO A 130 -1.07 9.45 4.14
CA PRO A 130 -2.42 10.02 4.16
C PRO A 130 -2.39 11.55 4.26
N GLY A 131 -1.39 12.11 4.95
CA GLY A 131 -1.19 13.56 5.04
C GLY A 131 -0.96 14.22 3.67
N SER A 132 -0.21 13.57 2.78
CA SER A 132 0.03 14.06 1.41
C SER A 132 -1.26 14.25 0.61
N LEU A 133 -2.16 13.27 0.67
CA LEU A 133 -3.44 13.30 -0.04
C LEU A 133 -4.43 14.26 0.64
N ALA A 134 -4.42 14.34 1.97
CA ALA A 134 -5.22 15.29 2.73
C ALA A 134 -4.83 16.75 2.39
N LEU A 135 -3.54 17.04 2.23
CA LEU A 135 -3.06 18.36 1.80
C LEU A 135 -3.58 18.71 0.39
N ILE A 136 -3.49 17.78 -0.57
CA ILE A 136 -4.03 18.01 -1.92
C ILE A 136 -5.54 18.28 -1.86
N ASN A 137 -6.28 17.49 -1.09
CA ASN A 137 -7.73 17.63 -1.00
C ASN A 137 -8.20 18.88 -0.24
N ALA A 138 -7.42 19.40 0.72
CA ALA A 138 -7.73 20.67 1.39
C ALA A 138 -7.44 21.85 0.47
N GLU A 139 -6.20 21.92 0.02
CA GLU A 139 -5.64 23.16 -0.48
C GLU A 139 -5.92 23.37 -1.96
N ILE A 140 -5.98 22.30 -2.76
CA ILE A 140 -6.16 22.44 -4.21
C ILE A 140 -7.62 22.73 -4.55
N ALA A 141 -7.81 23.64 -5.51
CA ALA A 141 -9.11 24.01 -6.06
C ALA A 141 -9.95 22.76 -6.45
N PRO A 142 -11.25 22.69 -6.10
CA PRO A 142 -12.08 21.52 -6.39
C PRO A 142 -12.10 21.05 -7.85
N SER A 143 -12.00 21.98 -8.81
CA SER A 143 -11.88 21.68 -10.25
C SER A 143 -10.63 20.85 -10.56
N ASP A 144 -9.52 21.16 -9.88
CA ASP A 144 -8.20 20.65 -10.20
C ASP A 144 -7.80 19.43 -9.35
N ARG A 145 -8.51 19.16 -8.25
CA ARG A 145 -8.22 18.05 -7.32
C ARG A 145 -8.06 16.71 -8.02
N GLY A 146 -8.92 16.41 -9.00
CA GLY A 146 -8.86 15.14 -9.73
C GLY A 146 -7.54 14.98 -10.49
N ALA A 147 -7.09 16.03 -11.17
CA ALA A 147 -5.82 16.04 -11.89
C ALA A 147 -4.63 15.98 -10.92
N ALA A 148 -4.68 16.73 -9.82
CA ALA A 148 -3.64 16.73 -8.79
C ALA A 148 -3.47 15.35 -8.12
N VAL A 149 -4.58 14.70 -7.76
CA VAL A 149 -4.58 13.32 -7.22
C VAL A 149 -4.08 12.32 -8.26
N GLY A 150 -4.46 12.49 -9.53
CA GLY A 150 -3.96 11.65 -10.62
C GLY A 150 -2.45 11.78 -10.80
N LEU A 151 -1.91 12.99 -10.77
CA LEU A 151 -0.47 13.25 -10.84
C LEU A 151 0.25 12.70 -9.60
N TRP A 152 -0.32 12.89 -8.41
CA TRP A 152 0.20 12.34 -7.17
C TRP A 152 0.31 10.81 -7.23
N ALA A 153 -0.75 10.13 -7.65
CA ALA A 153 -0.79 8.68 -7.76
C ALA A 153 0.17 8.16 -8.84
N GLY A 154 0.18 8.79 -10.02
CA GLY A 154 1.05 8.40 -11.13
C GLY A 154 2.53 8.55 -10.80
N MET A 155 2.93 9.69 -10.22
CA MET A 155 4.31 9.93 -9.82
C MET A 155 4.72 9.04 -8.64
N SER A 156 3.86 8.86 -7.64
CA SER A 156 4.12 7.94 -6.53
C SER A 156 4.33 6.51 -7.03
N GLY A 157 3.51 6.06 -7.99
CA GLY A 157 3.66 4.75 -8.63
C GLY A 157 4.96 4.63 -9.43
N ALA A 158 5.35 5.68 -10.17
CA ALA A 158 6.63 5.72 -10.87
C ALA A 158 7.81 5.62 -9.90
N THR A 159 7.76 6.33 -8.77
CA THR A 159 8.77 6.24 -7.71
C THR A 159 8.88 4.82 -7.15
N SER A 160 7.76 4.14 -6.87
CA SER A 160 7.76 2.73 -6.46
C SER A 160 8.43 1.83 -7.49
N ALA A 161 8.14 2.06 -8.77
CA ALA A 161 8.62 1.25 -9.89
C ALA A 161 10.13 1.42 -10.14
N LEU A 162 10.69 2.58 -9.83
CA LEU A 162 12.13 2.84 -9.89
C LEU A 162 12.91 2.18 -8.75
N GLY A 163 12.26 1.86 -7.64
CA GLY A 163 12.91 1.35 -6.43
C GLY A 163 13.78 0.12 -6.66
N PRO A 164 13.31 -0.96 -7.30
CA PRO A 164 14.14 -2.14 -7.54
C PRO A 164 15.41 -1.86 -8.36
N PHE A 165 15.38 -0.94 -9.32
CA PHE A 165 16.54 -0.59 -10.15
C PHE A 165 17.57 0.21 -9.37
N VAL A 166 17.13 1.30 -8.74
CA VAL A 166 18.03 2.17 -8.00
C VAL A 166 18.54 1.44 -6.75
N GLY A 167 17.68 0.71 -6.07
CA GLY A 167 18.01 -0.13 -4.92
C GLY A 167 18.97 -1.25 -5.28
N GLY A 168 18.68 -2.03 -6.32
CA GLY A 168 19.56 -3.10 -6.80
C GLY A 168 20.92 -2.58 -7.22
N TRP A 169 20.96 -1.51 -8.02
CA TRP A 169 22.22 -0.88 -8.42
C TRP A 169 23.03 -0.36 -7.23
N LEU A 170 22.40 0.27 -6.23
CA LEU A 170 23.09 0.75 -5.02
C LEU A 170 23.61 -0.40 -4.14
N VAL A 171 22.86 -1.50 -4.06
CA VAL A 171 23.27 -2.71 -3.35
C VAL A 171 24.50 -3.32 -4.03
N ASP A 172 24.48 -3.44 -5.35
CA ASP A 172 25.55 -4.05 -6.14
C ASP A 172 26.79 -3.16 -6.23
N ALA A 173 26.63 -1.84 -6.41
CA ALA A 173 27.73 -0.91 -6.62
C ALA A 173 28.38 -0.40 -5.31
N ALA A 174 27.65 -0.41 -4.20
CA ALA A 174 28.14 0.15 -2.94
C ALA A 174 27.79 -0.71 -1.73
N SER A 175 26.57 -0.58 -1.21
CA SER A 175 26.10 -1.29 -0.03
C SER A 175 24.59 -1.12 0.12
N TRP A 176 23.93 -2.11 0.71
CA TRP A 176 22.52 -2.02 1.10
C TRP A 176 22.21 -0.79 1.98
N ARG A 177 23.19 -0.26 2.71
CA ARG A 177 23.03 0.95 3.53
C ARG A 177 22.68 2.18 2.70
N TRP A 178 23.25 2.30 1.49
CA TRP A 178 22.96 3.42 0.58
C TRP A 178 21.55 3.38 0.02
N ALA A 179 20.94 2.19 -0.04
CA ALA A 179 19.55 2.02 -0.41
C ALA A 179 18.61 2.78 0.56
N PHE A 180 18.95 2.84 1.85
CA PHE A 180 18.27 3.71 2.82
C PHE A 180 18.67 5.17 2.65
N PHE A 181 19.97 5.48 2.55
CA PHE A 181 20.42 6.88 2.46
C PHE A 181 19.87 7.63 1.24
N LEU A 182 19.52 6.94 0.15
CA LEU A 182 18.82 7.51 -1.01
C LEU A 182 17.52 8.24 -0.64
N SER A 183 16.79 7.72 0.34
CA SER A 183 15.50 8.28 0.77
C SER A 183 15.65 9.56 1.59
N VAL A 184 16.81 9.78 2.22
CA VAL A 184 17.08 10.95 3.07
C VAL A 184 17.00 12.28 2.29
N PRO A 185 17.72 12.49 1.17
CA PRO A 185 17.63 13.75 0.43
C PRO A 185 16.22 13.99 -0.14
N LEU A 186 15.49 12.94 -0.51
CA LEU A 186 14.10 13.06 -0.98
C LEU A 186 13.17 13.51 0.15
N ALA A 187 13.28 12.91 1.34
CA ALA A 187 12.51 13.28 2.52
C ALA A 187 12.82 14.71 2.98
N LEU A 188 14.10 15.10 3.02
CA LEU A 188 14.52 16.46 3.36
C LEU A 188 14.06 17.49 2.32
N GLY A 189 14.11 17.15 1.03
CA GLY A 189 13.59 17.98 -0.05
C GLY A 189 12.09 18.22 0.11
N ALA A 190 11.30 17.16 0.32
CA ALA A 190 9.87 17.25 0.60
C ALA A 190 9.59 18.11 1.84
N LEU A 191 10.37 17.93 2.92
CA LEU A 191 10.24 18.66 4.18
C LEU A 191 10.47 20.16 3.97
N VAL A 192 11.56 20.52 3.31
CA VAL A 192 11.91 21.92 3.03
C VAL A 192 10.86 22.59 2.14
N ILE A 193 10.39 21.90 1.11
CA ILE A 193 9.33 22.42 0.23
C ILE A 193 8.04 22.62 1.02
N ALA A 194 7.64 21.64 1.83
CA ALA A 194 6.42 21.69 2.63
C ALA A 194 6.45 22.84 3.65
N ILE A 195 7.55 23.02 4.38
CA ILE A 195 7.69 24.12 5.34
C ILE A 195 7.58 25.49 4.66
N ARG A 196 8.14 25.64 3.45
CA ARG A 196 8.21 26.93 2.75
C ARG A 196 6.94 27.29 1.97
N HIS A 197 6.28 26.31 1.37
CA HIS A 197 5.24 26.58 0.35
C HIS A 197 3.86 26.06 0.70
N VAL A 198 3.75 25.11 1.63
CA VAL A 198 2.44 24.55 2.01
C VAL A 198 1.88 25.41 3.15
N PRO A 199 0.64 25.92 3.03
CA PRO A 199 -0.03 26.61 4.14
C PRO A 199 -0.46 25.62 5.23
N GLU A 200 -0.66 26.09 6.44
CA GLU A 200 -1.25 25.25 7.48
C GLU A 200 -2.76 25.19 7.31
N SER A 201 -3.32 23.98 7.37
CA SER A 201 -4.77 23.78 7.41
C SER A 201 -5.18 22.70 8.38
N ARG A 202 -6.39 22.85 8.89
CA ARG A 202 -7.04 21.97 9.86
C ARG A 202 -8.49 21.81 9.44
N ASP A 203 -9.06 20.64 9.69
CA ASP A 203 -10.48 20.41 9.48
C ASP A 203 -11.26 20.88 10.71
N PRO A 204 -12.11 21.92 10.60
CA PRO A 204 -12.93 22.42 11.71
C PRO A 204 -13.95 21.40 12.22
N SER A 205 -14.30 20.42 11.39
CA SER A 205 -15.26 19.36 11.68
C SER A 205 -14.62 18.06 12.18
N ALA A 206 -13.29 18.02 12.31
CA ALA A 206 -12.58 16.83 12.76
C ALA A 206 -13.07 16.35 14.15
N PRO A 207 -13.13 15.03 14.38
CA PRO A 207 -13.56 14.48 15.66
C PRO A 207 -12.79 15.06 16.86
N ARG A 208 -13.52 15.42 17.92
CA ARG A 208 -12.97 16.07 19.13
C ARG A 208 -11.92 15.22 19.87
N ARG A 209 -11.90 13.90 19.68
CA ARG A 209 -10.96 12.98 20.34
C ARG A 209 -10.40 12.00 19.32
N LEU A 210 -9.09 11.78 19.37
CA LEU A 210 -8.44 10.68 18.66
C LEU A 210 -8.70 9.40 19.43
N ASP A 211 -9.07 8.34 18.72
CA ASP A 211 -9.14 7.02 19.32
C ASP A 211 -7.75 6.38 19.40
N VAL A 212 -6.98 6.87 20.36
CA VAL A 212 -5.65 6.36 20.69
C VAL A 212 -5.74 4.94 21.24
N ALA A 213 -6.80 4.63 21.99
CA ALA A 213 -7.00 3.30 22.56
C ALA A 213 -7.20 2.26 21.45
N GLY A 214 -8.09 2.54 20.48
CA GLY A 214 -8.31 1.71 19.31
C GLY A 214 -7.04 1.49 18.50
N ALA A 215 -6.30 2.57 18.19
CA ALA A 215 -5.02 2.46 17.48
C ALA A 215 -4.00 1.60 18.23
N VAL A 216 -3.81 1.81 19.55
CA VAL A 216 -2.90 1.00 20.37
C VAL A 216 -3.32 -0.46 20.39
N THR A 217 -4.61 -0.76 20.60
CA THR A 217 -5.11 -2.14 20.60
C THR A 217 -4.96 -2.80 19.24
N MET A 218 -5.22 -2.09 18.13
CA MET A 218 -5.02 -2.63 16.78
C MET A 218 -3.54 -2.90 16.50
N THR A 219 -2.65 -1.97 16.83
CA THR A 219 -1.20 -2.16 16.66
C THR A 219 -0.68 -3.32 17.51
N LEU A 220 -1.05 -3.41 18.78
CA LEU A 220 -0.61 -4.50 19.67
C LEU A 220 -1.18 -5.86 19.25
N GLY A 221 -2.45 -5.89 18.85
CA GLY A 221 -3.10 -7.10 18.36
C GLY A 221 -2.44 -7.65 17.11
N LEU A 222 -2.20 -6.78 16.12
CA LEU A 222 -1.47 -7.13 14.90
C LEU A 222 -0.02 -7.52 15.20
N ALA A 223 0.67 -6.79 16.10
CA ALA A 223 2.04 -7.10 16.49
C ALA A 223 2.15 -8.49 17.12
N GLY A 224 1.22 -8.88 18.00
CA GLY A 224 1.21 -10.21 18.63
C GLY A 224 0.99 -11.33 17.61
N VAL A 225 0.05 -11.15 16.67
CA VAL A 225 -0.21 -12.11 15.59
C VAL A 225 1.00 -12.24 14.67
N ILE A 226 1.55 -11.11 14.20
CA ILE A 226 2.71 -11.08 13.30
C ILE A 226 3.94 -11.68 14.00
N TYR A 227 4.17 -11.33 15.27
CA TYR A 227 5.24 -11.92 16.07
C TYR A 227 5.13 -13.45 16.12
N ALA A 228 3.95 -13.99 16.40
CA ALA A 228 3.76 -15.43 16.47
C ALA A 228 4.00 -16.13 15.13
N LEU A 229 3.63 -15.49 14.03
CA LEU A 229 3.80 -16.04 12.67
C LEU A 229 5.26 -16.02 12.21
N ILE A 230 6.01 -14.97 12.54
CA ILE A 230 7.44 -14.86 12.19
C ILE A 230 8.28 -15.75 13.10
N GLU A 231 8.03 -15.72 14.41
CA GLU A 231 8.84 -16.42 15.40
C GLU A 231 8.49 -17.91 15.51
N GLY A 232 7.22 -18.26 15.30
CA GLY A 232 6.67 -19.61 15.46
C GLY A 232 7.46 -20.67 14.70
N PRO A 233 7.61 -20.57 13.37
CA PRO A 233 8.35 -21.55 12.57
C PRO A 233 9.81 -21.73 13.04
N SER A 234 10.48 -20.62 13.37
CA SER A 234 11.90 -20.64 13.77
C SER A 234 12.14 -21.18 15.19
N ARG A 235 11.17 -21.04 16.10
CA ARG A 235 11.25 -21.46 17.51
C ARG A 235 10.39 -22.69 17.81
N GLY A 236 9.91 -23.40 16.79
CA GLY A 236 9.11 -24.61 16.92
C GLY A 236 7.77 -24.42 17.63
N TRP A 237 7.13 -23.25 17.46
CA TRP A 237 5.89 -22.87 18.14
C TRP A 237 5.98 -23.01 19.67
N SER A 238 7.03 -22.45 20.26
CA SER A 238 7.17 -22.33 21.71
C SER A 238 5.91 -21.79 22.41
N THR A 239 5.72 -22.12 23.69
CA THR A 239 4.62 -21.61 24.50
C THR A 239 4.52 -20.08 24.45
N GLY A 240 5.67 -19.37 24.45
CA GLY A 240 5.72 -17.91 24.34
C GLY A 240 5.17 -17.38 23.01
N THR A 241 5.53 -17.99 21.89
CA THR A 241 5.03 -17.61 20.55
C THR A 241 3.54 -17.89 20.40
N ILE A 242 3.05 -19.02 20.90
CA ILE A 242 1.62 -19.36 20.88
C ILE A 242 0.83 -18.38 21.75
N VAL A 243 1.30 -18.10 22.97
CA VAL A 243 0.65 -17.14 23.88
C VAL A 243 0.63 -15.74 23.29
N ALA A 244 1.73 -15.27 22.67
CA ALA A 244 1.77 -13.98 22.00
C ALA A 244 0.76 -13.88 20.84
N GLY A 245 0.63 -14.95 20.05
CA GLY A 245 -0.34 -15.04 18.97
C GLY A 245 -1.79 -15.04 19.47
N LEU A 246 -2.10 -15.89 20.45
CA LEU A 246 -3.42 -15.97 21.08
C LEU A 246 -3.78 -14.66 21.79
N ALA A 247 -2.83 -14.03 22.48
CA ALA A 247 -3.03 -12.71 23.09
C ALA A 247 -3.26 -11.65 22.01
N GLY A 248 -2.52 -11.69 20.89
CA GLY A 248 -2.74 -10.80 19.75
C GLY A 248 -4.15 -10.94 19.18
N VAL A 249 -4.61 -12.17 18.93
CA VAL A 249 -5.99 -12.46 18.51
C VAL A 249 -6.99 -11.98 19.54
N ALA A 250 -6.76 -12.25 20.84
CA ALA A 250 -7.64 -11.81 21.91
C ALA A 250 -7.74 -10.28 21.99
N VAL A 251 -6.63 -9.56 21.78
CA VAL A 251 -6.60 -8.09 21.72
C VAL A 251 -7.33 -7.55 20.50
N LEU A 252 -7.22 -8.21 19.34
CA LEU A 252 -8.00 -7.86 18.14
C LEU A 252 -9.50 -8.10 18.34
N LEU A 253 -9.87 -9.19 19.01
CA LEU A 253 -11.26 -9.47 19.39
C LEU A 253 -11.76 -8.45 20.42
N ALA A 254 -10.94 -8.10 21.41
CA ALA A 254 -11.25 -7.07 22.39
C ALA A 254 -11.43 -5.70 21.72
N PHE A 255 -10.60 -5.35 20.74
CA PHE A 255 -10.78 -4.15 19.91
C PHE A 255 -12.15 -4.14 19.23
N ALA A 256 -12.55 -5.25 18.61
CA ALA A 256 -13.88 -5.36 18.00
C ALA A 256 -15.03 -5.21 19.01
N VAL A 257 -14.86 -5.70 20.25
CA VAL A 257 -15.85 -5.55 21.33
C VAL A 257 -15.86 -4.13 21.92
N ILE A 258 -14.71 -3.49 22.07
CA ILE A 258 -14.61 -2.09 22.53
C ILE A 258 -15.32 -1.19 21.52
N GLU A 259 -15.08 -1.42 20.23
CA GLU A 259 -15.69 -0.69 19.12
C GLU A 259 -17.22 -0.77 19.09
N THR A 260 -17.84 -1.85 19.60
CA THR A 260 -19.32 -1.89 19.71
C THR A 260 -19.89 -0.98 20.80
N HIS A 261 -19.06 -0.50 21.73
CA HIS A 261 -19.49 0.28 22.90
C HIS A 261 -19.06 1.77 22.83
N VAL A 262 -18.19 2.15 21.88
CA VAL A 262 -17.72 3.53 21.71
C VAL A 262 -18.72 4.36 20.91
N ARG A 263 -18.95 5.62 21.30
CA ARG A 263 -19.92 6.55 20.65
C ARG A 263 -19.53 6.97 19.22
N SER A 264 -18.28 6.82 18.85
CA SER A 264 -17.73 7.13 17.52
C SER A 264 -16.74 6.02 17.13
N PRO A 265 -17.25 4.84 16.73
CA PRO A 265 -16.43 3.68 16.42
C PRO A 265 -15.49 3.94 15.23
N LEU A 266 -14.21 3.59 15.36
CA LEU A 266 -13.26 3.50 14.25
C LEU A 266 -13.66 2.43 13.22
N LEU A 267 -14.38 1.39 13.61
CA LEU A 267 -14.78 0.27 12.75
C LEU A 267 -16.21 -0.18 13.06
N PRO A 268 -17.22 0.39 12.39
CA PRO A 268 -18.60 -0.01 12.58
C PRO A 268 -18.82 -1.42 11.98
N LEU A 269 -18.87 -2.45 12.82
CA LEU A 269 -19.02 -3.87 12.41
C LEU A 269 -20.23 -4.16 11.53
N ARG A 270 -21.25 -3.28 11.54
CA ARG A 270 -22.39 -3.32 10.61
C ARG A 270 -21.97 -3.33 9.13
N LEU A 271 -20.79 -2.83 8.79
CA LEU A 271 -20.25 -2.86 7.42
C LEU A 271 -20.11 -4.29 6.89
N PHE A 272 -19.73 -5.25 7.73
CA PHE A 272 -19.59 -6.67 7.34
C PHE A 272 -20.92 -7.41 7.11
N ARG A 273 -22.06 -6.77 7.41
CA ARG A 273 -23.38 -7.31 7.00
C ARG A 273 -23.61 -7.16 5.50
N SER A 274 -22.88 -6.26 4.82
CA SER A 274 -22.91 -6.13 3.38
C SER A 274 -22.10 -7.26 2.74
N SER A 275 -22.78 -8.11 1.95
CA SER A 275 -22.12 -9.18 1.17
C SER A 275 -21.05 -8.61 0.25
N GLN A 276 -21.26 -7.41 -0.31
CA GLN A 276 -20.30 -6.75 -1.18
C GLN A 276 -19.04 -6.30 -0.42
N PHE A 277 -19.20 -5.73 0.78
CA PHE A 277 -18.06 -5.32 1.61
C PHE A 277 -17.25 -6.52 2.10
N THR A 278 -17.93 -7.54 2.61
CA THR A 278 -17.30 -8.80 3.06
C THR A 278 -16.62 -9.53 1.91
N GLY A 279 -17.29 -9.60 0.76
CA GLY A 279 -16.75 -10.16 -0.48
C GLY A 279 -15.48 -9.47 -0.95
N ALA A 280 -15.50 -8.13 -1.01
CA ALA A 280 -14.34 -7.33 -1.40
C ALA A 280 -13.15 -7.55 -0.46
N ASN A 281 -13.37 -7.57 0.85
CA ASN A 281 -12.30 -7.82 1.82
C ASN A 281 -11.78 -9.27 1.77
N LEU A 282 -12.65 -10.28 1.53
CA LEU A 282 -12.21 -11.67 1.41
C LEU A 282 -11.40 -11.88 0.12
N THR A 283 -11.82 -11.30 -1.00
CA THR A 283 -11.01 -11.26 -2.23
C THR A 283 -9.68 -10.53 -1.99
N THR A 284 -9.69 -9.42 -1.24
CA THR A 284 -8.48 -8.68 -0.87
C THR A 284 -7.52 -9.56 -0.09
N LEU A 285 -8.00 -10.26 0.93
CA LEU A 285 -7.20 -11.18 1.72
C LEU A 285 -6.53 -12.21 0.80
N LEU A 286 -7.30 -12.91 -0.03
CA LEU A 286 -6.76 -13.98 -0.87
C LEU A 286 -5.77 -13.48 -1.93
N VAL A 287 -6.12 -12.41 -2.65
CA VAL A 287 -5.27 -11.86 -3.73
C VAL A 287 -3.99 -11.23 -3.17
N TYR A 288 -4.07 -10.49 -2.06
CA TYR A 288 -2.88 -9.87 -1.48
C TYR A 288 -2.00 -10.86 -0.71
N ALA A 289 -2.57 -11.95 -0.17
CA ALA A 289 -1.79 -13.08 0.32
C ALA A 289 -0.95 -13.70 -0.83
N ALA A 290 -1.60 -13.99 -1.96
CA ALA A 290 -0.90 -14.51 -3.13
C ALA A 290 0.18 -13.54 -3.64
N LEU A 291 -0.14 -12.25 -3.73
CA LEU A 291 0.79 -11.18 -4.12
C LEU A 291 2.03 -11.13 -3.22
N GLY A 292 1.84 -11.01 -1.91
CA GLY A 292 2.93 -10.85 -0.94
C GLY A 292 3.84 -12.07 -0.92
N GLY A 293 3.23 -13.26 -0.78
CA GLY A 293 3.98 -14.52 -0.74
C GLY A 293 4.71 -14.82 -2.04
N ALA A 294 4.08 -14.59 -3.19
CA ALA A 294 4.70 -14.88 -4.48
C ALA A 294 5.83 -13.92 -4.83
N LEU A 295 5.68 -12.60 -4.61
CA LEU A 295 6.75 -11.64 -4.90
C LEU A 295 7.96 -11.91 -4.01
N PHE A 296 7.74 -12.21 -2.74
CA PHE A 296 8.81 -12.57 -1.82
C PHE A 296 9.58 -13.82 -2.29
N LEU A 297 8.87 -14.92 -2.53
CA LEU A 297 9.49 -16.18 -2.94
C LEU A 297 10.09 -16.12 -4.35
N LEU A 298 9.50 -15.37 -5.27
CA LEU A 298 10.06 -15.19 -6.61
C LEU A 298 11.36 -14.39 -6.56
N ALA A 299 11.43 -13.33 -5.75
CA ALA A 299 12.68 -12.59 -5.56
C ALA A 299 13.79 -13.49 -4.98
N LEU A 300 13.45 -14.38 -4.04
CA LEU A 300 14.39 -15.37 -3.51
C LEU A 300 14.77 -16.42 -4.56
N GLN A 301 13.81 -16.97 -5.32
CA GLN A 301 14.08 -17.95 -6.37
C GLN A 301 15.03 -17.41 -7.44
N LEU A 302 14.82 -16.18 -7.89
CA LEU A 302 15.69 -15.54 -8.88
C LEU A 302 17.12 -15.37 -8.34
N GLN A 303 17.28 -14.93 -7.09
CA GLN A 303 18.61 -14.64 -6.53
C GLN A 303 19.33 -15.88 -6.00
N GLN A 304 18.66 -16.74 -5.24
CA GLN A 304 19.27 -17.91 -4.57
C GLN A 304 19.36 -19.12 -5.51
N SER A 305 18.31 -19.41 -6.27
CA SER A 305 18.27 -20.61 -7.13
C SER A 305 18.80 -20.35 -8.54
N LEU A 306 18.54 -19.15 -9.10
CA LEU A 306 18.96 -18.79 -10.47
C LEU A 306 20.21 -17.91 -10.51
N GLY A 307 20.72 -17.46 -9.36
CA GLY A 307 21.96 -16.69 -9.25
C GLY A 307 21.89 -15.28 -9.82
N TYR A 308 20.69 -14.71 -9.98
CA TYR A 308 20.53 -13.34 -10.46
C TYR A 308 21.10 -12.36 -9.43
N SER A 309 21.73 -11.30 -9.92
CA SER A 309 22.02 -10.13 -9.09
C SER A 309 20.72 -9.50 -8.57
N ALA A 310 20.85 -8.67 -7.54
CA ALA A 310 19.71 -7.97 -6.96
C ALA A 310 19.05 -7.05 -8.01
N PHE A 311 19.85 -6.40 -8.84
CA PHE A 311 19.38 -5.62 -9.98
C PHE A 311 18.61 -6.46 -11.01
N GLU A 312 19.15 -7.60 -11.43
CA GLU A 312 18.50 -8.48 -12.42
C GLU A 312 17.17 -9.04 -11.90
N ALA A 313 17.12 -9.45 -10.63
CA ALA A 313 15.89 -9.92 -10.01
C ALA A 313 14.81 -8.82 -9.96
N GLY A 314 15.20 -7.60 -9.59
CA GLY A 314 14.31 -6.44 -9.63
C GLY A 314 13.81 -6.12 -11.05
N ALA A 315 14.72 -6.15 -12.03
CA ALA A 315 14.41 -5.91 -13.45
C ALA A 315 13.48 -6.98 -14.03
N ALA A 316 13.65 -8.24 -13.64
CA ALA A 316 12.81 -9.35 -14.06
C ALA A 316 11.34 -9.21 -13.62
N MET A 317 11.10 -8.57 -12.47
CA MET A 317 9.76 -8.31 -11.94
C MET A 317 9.16 -6.98 -12.42
N PHE A 318 9.96 -6.10 -13.01
CA PHE A 318 9.50 -4.78 -13.44
C PHE A 318 8.34 -4.79 -14.45
N PRO A 319 8.27 -5.70 -15.43
CA PRO A 319 7.18 -5.70 -16.41
C PRO A 319 5.78 -5.73 -15.77
N SER A 320 5.60 -6.43 -14.65
CA SER A 320 4.31 -6.42 -13.95
C SER A 320 3.99 -5.05 -13.36
N THR A 321 4.97 -4.39 -12.77
CA THR A 321 4.82 -3.03 -12.23
C THR A 321 4.51 -2.02 -13.33
N PHE A 322 5.16 -2.15 -14.50
CA PHE A 322 4.89 -1.32 -15.67
C PHE A 322 3.46 -1.51 -16.15
N ILE A 323 3.00 -2.75 -16.31
CA ILE A 323 1.62 -3.06 -16.71
C ILE A 323 0.61 -2.49 -15.70
N MET A 324 0.89 -2.58 -14.40
CA MET A 324 0.05 -2.00 -13.35
C MET A 324 0.01 -0.48 -13.43
N LEU A 325 1.16 0.18 -13.61
CA LEU A 325 1.24 1.63 -13.67
C LEU A 325 0.46 2.21 -14.85
N PHE A 326 0.66 1.66 -16.05
CA PHE A 326 0.04 2.19 -17.27
C PHE A 326 -1.37 1.64 -17.54
N GLY A 327 -1.67 0.44 -17.05
CA GLY A 327 -2.97 -0.20 -17.26
C GLY A 327 -4.04 0.20 -16.25
N SER A 328 -3.67 0.61 -15.03
CA SER A 328 -4.64 0.92 -13.96
C SER A 328 -5.67 2.00 -14.33
N PRO A 329 -5.30 3.11 -15.02
CA PRO A 329 -6.28 4.11 -15.46
C PRO A 329 -7.28 3.59 -16.49
N LEU A 330 -6.85 2.65 -17.35
CA LEU A 330 -7.71 2.04 -18.36
C LEU A 330 -8.74 1.11 -17.69
N VAL A 331 -8.27 0.24 -16.79
CA VAL A 331 -9.15 -0.67 -16.05
C VAL A 331 -10.10 0.09 -15.13
N GLY A 332 -9.64 1.16 -14.48
CA GLY A 332 -10.50 2.00 -13.64
C GLY A 332 -11.69 2.56 -14.42
N ARG A 333 -11.47 3.02 -15.66
CA ARG A 333 -12.55 3.45 -16.57
C ARG A 333 -13.45 2.30 -17.00
N LEU A 334 -12.88 1.14 -17.31
CA LEU A 334 -13.64 -0.06 -17.67
C LEU A 334 -14.55 -0.51 -16.53
N ALA A 335 -14.09 -0.42 -15.28
CA ALA A 335 -14.87 -0.81 -14.11
C ALA A 335 -16.03 0.15 -13.82
N GLN A 336 -15.93 1.42 -14.22
CA GLN A 336 -17.05 2.36 -14.14
C GLN A 336 -18.18 1.99 -15.11
N THR A 337 -17.85 1.43 -16.28
CA THR A 337 -18.87 1.07 -17.30
C THR A 337 -19.37 -0.37 -17.17
N THR A 338 -18.52 -1.32 -16.77
CA THR A 338 -18.86 -2.75 -16.66
C THR A 338 -19.27 -3.18 -15.24
N GLY A 339 -19.09 -2.29 -14.26
CA GLY A 339 -19.23 -2.60 -12.84
C GLY A 339 -18.05 -3.41 -12.29
N PRO A 340 -17.92 -3.52 -10.95
CA PRO A 340 -16.74 -4.13 -10.33
C PRO A 340 -16.67 -5.65 -10.43
N ARG A 341 -17.81 -6.36 -10.59
CA ARG A 341 -17.88 -7.82 -10.50
C ARG A 341 -17.02 -8.54 -11.54
N LEU A 342 -17.11 -8.13 -12.80
CA LEU A 342 -16.42 -8.83 -13.90
C LEU A 342 -14.90 -8.64 -13.81
N PRO A 343 -14.35 -7.43 -13.64
CA PRO A 343 -12.92 -7.24 -13.37
C PRO A 343 -12.43 -7.98 -12.12
N MET A 344 -13.19 -7.95 -11.02
CA MET A 344 -12.81 -8.65 -9.78
C MET A 344 -12.89 -10.18 -9.87
N THR A 345 -13.56 -10.72 -10.88
CA THR A 345 -13.60 -12.17 -11.14
C THR A 345 -12.47 -12.57 -12.09
N VAL A 346 -12.37 -11.88 -13.22
CA VAL A 346 -11.45 -12.22 -14.32
C VAL A 346 -10.02 -11.88 -13.96
N GLY A 347 -9.78 -10.73 -13.32
CA GLY A 347 -8.45 -10.27 -12.94
C GLY A 347 -7.68 -11.27 -12.07
N PRO A 348 -8.26 -11.77 -10.95
CA PRO A 348 -7.59 -12.78 -10.14
C PRO A 348 -7.36 -14.09 -10.87
N LEU A 349 -8.26 -14.52 -11.77
CA LEU A 349 -8.05 -15.73 -12.57
C LEU A 349 -6.88 -15.57 -13.56
N ILE A 350 -6.72 -14.40 -14.16
CA ILE A 350 -5.55 -14.08 -14.99
C ILE A 350 -4.28 -14.12 -14.13
N ALA A 351 -4.30 -13.51 -12.93
CA ALA A 351 -3.16 -13.53 -12.02
C ALA A 351 -2.79 -14.96 -11.57
N ALA A 352 -3.81 -15.82 -11.35
CA ALA A 352 -3.62 -17.23 -11.05
C ALA A 352 -2.89 -17.96 -12.18
N GLY A 353 -3.23 -17.68 -13.44
CA GLY A 353 -2.49 -18.16 -14.60
C GLY A 353 -1.03 -17.71 -14.59
N GLY A 354 -0.77 -16.44 -14.23
CA GLY A 354 0.58 -15.91 -14.08
C GLY A 354 1.41 -16.67 -13.05
N PHE A 355 0.86 -16.91 -11.86
CA PHE A 355 1.53 -17.72 -10.83
C PHE A 355 1.72 -19.18 -11.25
N ALA A 356 0.73 -19.80 -11.91
CA ALA A 356 0.86 -21.16 -12.41
C ALA A 356 1.97 -21.30 -13.48
N LEU A 357 2.22 -20.25 -14.28
CA LEU A 357 3.36 -20.20 -15.19
C LEU A 357 4.68 -20.03 -14.42
N MET A 358 4.72 -19.13 -13.44
CA MET A 358 5.91 -18.92 -12.59
C MET A 358 6.31 -20.18 -11.81
N ALA A 359 5.37 -21.08 -11.49
CA ALA A 359 5.65 -22.37 -10.86
C ALA A 359 6.65 -23.25 -11.65
N ARG A 360 6.85 -22.95 -12.94
CA ARG A 360 7.79 -23.65 -13.82
C ARG A 360 9.21 -23.08 -13.80
N VAL A 361 9.44 -21.96 -13.13
CA VAL A 361 10.76 -21.30 -13.08
C VAL A 361 11.73 -22.15 -12.26
N GLN A 362 12.72 -22.73 -12.93
CA GLN A 362 13.72 -23.64 -12.38
C GLN A 362 15.14 -23.20 -12.76
N PRO A 363 16.19 -23.68 -12.07
CA PRO A 363 17.55 -23.43 -12.50
C PRO A 363 17.77 -23.85 -13.97
N GLY A 364 18.41 -22.99 -14.77
CA GLY A 364 18.68 -23.21 -16.19
C GLY A 364 17.57 -22.76 -17.16
N THR A 365 16.49 -22.15 -16.67
CA THR A 365 15.40 -21.66 -17.54
C THR A 365 15.70 -20.28 -18.12
N ASP A 366 15.35 -20.09 -19.38
CA ASP A 366 15.44 -18.79 -20.06
C ASP A 366 14.38 -17.79 -19.55
N TYR A 367 14.78 -16.54 -19.35
CA TYR A 367 13.93 -15.47 -18.83
C TYR A 367 12.75 -15.20 -19.76
N LEU A 368 12.99 -15.07 -21.07
CA LEU A 368 11.96 -14.72 -22.04
C LEU A 368 10.91 -15.82 -22.18
N ALA A 369 11.34 -17.08 -22.10
CA ALA A 369 10.44 -18.23 -22.27
C ALA A 369 9.64 -18.56 -21.01
N GLN A 370 10.19 -18.38 -19.80
CA GLN A 370 9.60 -18.97 -18.58
C GLN A 370 9.27 -17.97 -17.47
N VAL A 371 10.04 -16.89 -17.32
CA VAL A 371 9.80 -15.89 -16.26
C VAL A 371 8.88 -14.78 -16.78
N LEU A 372 9.23 -14.20 -17.93
CA LEU A 372 8.53 -13.05 -18.50
C LEU A 372 7.03 -13.31 -18.75
N PRO A 373 6.59 -14.44 -19.33
CA PRO A 373 5.16 -14.68 -19.58
C PRO A 373 4.36 -14.75 -18.28
N GLY A 374 4.92 -15.36 -17.23
CA GLY A 374 4.32 -15.39 -15.90
C GLY A 374 4.17 -14.00 -15.30
N VAL A 375 5.25 -13.21 -15.32
CA VAL A 375 5.27 -11.81 -14.81
C VAL A 375 4.28 -10.92 -15.56
N LEU A 376 4.22 -11.01 -16.90
CA LEU A 376 3.29 -10.23 -17.71
C LEU A 376 1.84 -10.59 -17.39
N LEU A 377 1.51 -11.88 -17.33
CA LEU A 377 0.15 -12.34 -17.07
C LEU A 377 -0.29 -12.00 -15.64
N PHE A 378 0.60 -12.19 -14.67
CA PHE A 378 0.39 -11.73 -13.30
C PHE A 378 0.14 -10.22 -13.22
N GLY A 379 0.98 -9.41 -13.89
CA GLY A 379 0.82 -7.96 -13.96
C GLY A 379 -0.54 -7.56 -14.52
N LEU A 380 -0.95 -8.15 -15.65
CA LEU A 380 -2.27 -7.92 -16.26
C LEU A 380 -3.41 -8.26 -15.30
N GLY A 381 -3.35 -9.41 -14.64
CA GLY A 381 -4.37 -9.84 -13.69
C GLY A 381 -4.49 -8.89 -12.49
N MET A 382 -3.36 -8.46 -11.93
CA MET A 382 -3.34 -7.51 -10.83
C MET A 382 -3.88 -6.13 -11.24
N THR A 383 -3.52 -5.64 -12.43
CA THR A 383 -4.08 -4.39 -12.98
C THR A 383 -5.59 -4.44 -13.08
N VAL A 384 -6.14 -5.56 -13.58
CA VAL A 384 -7.58 -5.75 -13.72
C VAL A 384 -8.29 -5.85 -12.35
N THR A 385 -7.58 -6.29 -11.31
CA THR A 385 -8.16 -6.56 -9.99
C THR A 385 -8.13 -5.36 -9.03
N VAL A 386 -6.99 -4.69 -8.89
CA VAL A 386 -6.69 -3.83 -7.73
C VAL A 386 -7.58 -2.58 -7.67
N ALA A 387 -7.72 -1.86 -8.79
CA ALA A 387 -8.52 -0.65 -8.84
C ALA A 387 -10.02 -0.94 -8.62
N PRO A 388 -10.64 -1.92 -9.31
CA PRO A 388 -12.04 -2.28 -9.09
C PRO A 388 -12.32 -2.82 -7.70
N LEU A 389 -11.38 -3.58 -7.12
CA LEU A 389 -11.48 -4.09 -5.75
C LEU A 389 -11.53 -2.95 -4.72
N THR A 390 -10.67 -1.95 -4.87
CA THR A 390 -10.67 -0.78 -3.98
C THR A 390 -11.96 0.01 -4.14
N ALA A 391 -12.42 0.22 -5.37
CA ALA A 391 -13.68 0.91 -5.64
C ALA A 391 -14.90 0.13 -5.08
N ALA A 392 -14.91 -1.20 -5.15
CA ALA A 392 -15.98 -2.03 -4.61
C ALA A 392 -16.03 -2.01 -3.08
N ALA A 393 -14.87 -2.02 -2.42
CA ALA A 393 -14.78 -1.92 -0.96
C ALA A 393 -15.32 -0.57 -0.45
N LEU A 394 -14.97 0.52 -1.15
CA LEU A 394 -15.43 1.87 -0.80
C LEU A 394 -16.90 2.11 -1.19
N GLY A 395 -17.33 1.62 -2.35
CA GLY A 395 -18.70 1.79 -2.83
C GLY A 395 -19.73 0.92 -2.11
N ALA A 396 -19.31 0.02 -1.23
CA ALA A 396 -20.20 -0.81 -0.42
C ALA A 396 -20.65 -0.15 0.89
N VAL A 397 -20.19 1.07 1.18
CA VAL A 397 -20.45 1.79 2.43
C VAL A 397 -20.92 3.22 2.16
N ASP A 398 -21.61 3.84 3.12
CA ASP A 398 -21.98 5.26 3.04
C ASP A 398 -20.72 6.15 2.98
N ASP A 399 -20.79 7.29 2.28
CA ASP A 399 -19.66 8.22 2.08
C ASP A 399 -18.98 8.64 3.40
N ALA A 400 -19.77 8.78 4.47
CA ALA A 400 -19.28 9.12 5.81
C ALA A 400 -18.35 8.03 6.41
N LEU A 401 -18.41 6.80 5.89
CA LEU A 401 -17.65 5.64 6.34
C LEU A 401 -16.57 5.22 5.34
N ALA A 402 -16.41 5.91 4.20
CA ALA A 402 -15.45 5.55 3.15
C ALA A 402 -14.00 5.50 3.66
N GLY A 403 -13.61 6.44 4.54
CA GLY A 403 -12.28 6.43 5.18
C GLY A 403 -12.05 5.18 6.03
N THR A 404 -13.08 4.75 6.76
CA THR A 404 -13.04 3.53 7.58
C THR A 404 -12.93 2.28 6.69
N ALA A 405 -13.78 2.18 5.66
CA ALA A 405 -13.74 1.09 4.70
C ALA A 405 -12.38 0.97 4.00
N SER A 406 -11.78 2.10 3.60
CA SER A 406 -10.43 2.15 3.04
C SER A 406 -9.39 1.60 4.01
N GLY A 407 -9.46 2.01 5.28
CA GLY A 407 -8.54 1.55 6.31
C GLY A 407 -8.64 0.06 6.58
N VAL A 408 -9.87 -0.49 6.66
CA VAL A 408 -10.09 -1.94 6.81
C VAL A 408 -9.52 -2.70 5.62
N ASN A 409 -9.83 -2.28 4.39
CA ASN A 409 -9.33 -2.95 3.18
C ASN A 409 -7.80 -2.96 3.13
N ASN A 410 -7.16 -1.83 3.48
CA ASN A 410 -5.71 -1.76 3.57
C ASN A 410 -5.15 -2.66 4.67
N ALA A 411 -5.74 -2.67 5.86
CA ALA A 411 -5.32 -3.53 6.95
C ALA A 411 -5.41 -5.02 6.55
N VAL A 412 -6.52 -5.43 5.95
CA VAL A 412 -6.72 -6.78 5.42
C VAL A 412 -5.65 -7.12 4.38
N ALA A 413 -5.44 -6.27 3.37
CA ALA A 413 -4.42 -6.49 2.33
C ALA A 413 -3.02 -6.73 2.92
N ARG A 414 -2.67 -5.95 3.95
CA ARG A 414 -1.35 -5.99 4.58
C ARG A 414 -1.18 -7.24 5.43
N VAL A 415 -2.16 -7.51 6.30
CA VAL A 415 -2.22 -8.74 7.10
C VAL A 415 -2.16 -9.98 6.22
N ALA A 416 -2.82 -9.96 5.07
CA ALA A 416 -2.78 -11.08 4.13
C ALA A 416 -1.38 -11.32 3.56
N GLY A 417 -0.72 -10.27 3.08
CA GLY A 417 0.64 -10.35 2.57
C GLY A 417 1.62 -10.86 3.63
N LEU A 418 1.51 -10.34 4.86
CA LEU A 418 2.29 -10.76 6.04
C LEU A 418 2.08 -12.25 6.37
N LEU A 419 0.81 -12.66 6.52
CA LEU A 419 0.44 -14.06 6.78
C LEU A 419 1.02 -14.98 5.70
N ALA A 420 0.93 -14.58 4.44
CA ALA A 420 1.46 -15.36 3.34
C ALA A 420 2.98 -15.48 3.39
N VAL A 421 3.73 -14.39 3.58
CA VAL A 421 5.20 -14.44 3.66
C VAL A 421 5.69 -15.34 4.81
N ALA A 422 4.96 -15.37 5.93
CA ALA A 422 5.31 -16.21 7.07
C ALA A 422 4.92 -17.69 6.90
N VAL A 423 3.70 -17.96 6.41
CA VAL A 423 3.12 -19.31 6.40
C VAL A 423 3.40 -20.06 5.10
N LEU A 424 3.45 -19.35 3.96
CA LEU A 424 3.57 -19.95 2.64
C LEU A 424 4.85 -20.78 2.48
N PRO A 425 6.05 -20.34 2.92
CA PRO A 425 7.26 -21.16 2.82
C PRO A 425 7.10 -22.50 3.56
N ALA A 426 6.56 -22.47 4.78
CA ALA A 426 6.36 -23.67 5.59
C ALA A 426 5.32 -24.62 4.98
N VAL A 427 4.17 -24.10 4.53
CA VAL A 427 3.12 -24.91 3.88
C VAL A 427 3.59 -25.46 2.54
N ALA A 428 4.46 -24.74 1.85
CA ALA A 428 5.05 -25.18 0.60
C ALA A 428 6.21 -26.18 0.78
N GLY A 429 6.64 -26.45 2.02
CA GLY A 429 7.75 -27.35 2.32
C GLY A 429 9.11 -26.78 1.91
N ILE A 430 9.30 -25.46 2.03
CA ILE A 430 10.57 -24.79 1.76
C ILE A 430 11.40 -24.80 3.04
N ASP A 431 12.38 -25.71 3.09
CA ASP A 431 13.34 -25.84 4.19
C ASP A 431 14.73 -25.25 3.86
N ALA A 432 14.84 -24.45 2.80
CA ALA A 432 16.11 -23.94 2.28
C ALA A 432 16.80 -22.95 3.24
N GLY A 433 18.08 -23.20 3.52
CA GLY A 433 18.94 -22.28 4.25
C GLY A 433 19.37 -21.04 3.41
N PRO A 434 20.03 -20.05 4.03
CA PRO A 434 20.54 -18.89 3.30
C PRO A 434 21.48 -19.30 2.15
N GLY A 435 21.07 -18.98 0.91
CA GLY A 435 21.86 -19.28 -0.29
C GLY A 435 21.63 -20.69 -0.87
N GLU A 436 20.74 -21.48 -0.29
CA GLU A 436 20.34 -22.77 -0.87
C GLU A 436 19.17 -22.61 -1.86
N PRO A 437 19.07 -23.46 -2.90
CA PRO A 437 17.92 -23.45 -3.80
C PRO A 437 16.63 -23.78 -3.07
N LEU A 438 15.54 -23.07 -3.38
CA LEU A 438 14.22 -23.30 -2.75
C LEU A 438 13.57 -24.64 -3.17
N GLY A 439 14.11 -25.30 -4.19
CA GLY A 439 13.68 -26.62 -4.65
C GLY A 439 12.22 -26.68 -5.13
N ASP A 440 11.60 -27.84 -4.97
CA ASP A 440 10.20 -28.10 -5.36
C ASP A 440 9.19 -27.28 -4.53
N GLY A 441 9.59 -26.77 -3.37
CA GLY A 441 8.72 -25.96 -2.53
C GLY A 441 8.34 -24.64 -3.19
N PHE A 442 9.23 -24.03 -4.00
CA PHE A 442 8.86 -22.85 -4.79
C PHE A 442 7.69 -23.13 -5.75
N ARG A 443 7.73 -24.26 -6.46
CA ARG A 443 6.67 -24.70 -7.38
C ARG A 443 5.34 -24.84 -6.63
N THR A 444 5.36 -25.51 -5.47
CA THR A 444 4.19 -25.69 -4.62
C THR A 444 3.63 -24.35 -4.14
N ALA A 445 4.49 -23.43 -3.70
CA ALA A 445 4.09 -22.10 -3.27
C ALA A 445 3.40 -21.30 -4.38
N MET A 446 3.94 -21.33 -5.60
CA MET A 446 3.31 -20.67 -6.76
C MET A 446 1.92 -21.23 -7.08
N TYR A 447 1.72 -22.55 -6.97
CA TYR A 447 0.39 -23.14 -7.13
C TYR A 447 -0.58 -22.78 -6.01
N ILE A 448 -0.11 -22.66 -4.77
CA ILE A 448 -0.94 -22.15 -3.65
C ILE A 448 -1.36 -20.71 -3.93
N CYS A 449 -0.44 -19.85 -4.37
CA CYS A 449 -0.76 -18.47 -4.76
C CYS A 449 -1.77 -18.43 -5.93
N ALA A 450 -1.61 -19.30 -6.93
CA ALA A 450 -2.58 -19.43 -8.01
C ALA A 450 -3.97 -19.85 -7.50
N ALA A 451 -4.04 -20.81 -6.58
CA ALA A 451 -5.29 -21.23 -5.96
C ALA A 451 -5.94 -20.10 -5.16
N PHE A 452 -5.17 -19.33 -4.37
CA PHE A 452 -5.69 -18.17 -3.64
C PHE A 452 -6.28 -17.13 -4.58
N CYS A 453 -5.60 -16.79 -5.67
CA CYS A 453 -6.14 -15.87 -6.67
C CYS A 453 -7.41 -16.43 -7.35
N ALA A 454 -7.44 -17.71 -7.70
CA ALA A 454 -8.61 -18.33 -8.31
C ALA A 454 -9.82 -18.35 -7.37
N VAL A 455 -9.62 -18.72 -6.10
CA VAL A 455 -10.66 -18.68 -5.06
C VAL A 455 -11.08 -17.23 -4.80
N GLY A 456 -10.16 -16.27 -4.78
CA GLY A 456 -10.47 -14.84 -4.65
C GLY A 456 -11.36 -14.32 -5.76
N GLY A 457 -11.11 -14.73 -7.01
CA GLY A 457 -11.97 -14.45 -8.15
C GLY A 457 -13.35 -15.10 -8.04
N LEU A 458 -13.42 -16.35 -7.57
CA LEU A 458 -14.69 -17.04 -7.33
C LEU A 458 -15.51 -16.36 -6.22
N VAL A 459 -14.86 -16.00 -5.10
CA VAL A 459 -15.48 -15.22 -4.03
C VAL A 459 -16.06 -13.93 -4.58
N ALA A 460 -15.28 -13.18 -5.38
CA ALA A 460 -15.76 -11.95 -6.01
C ALA A 460 -16.97 -12.22 -6.91
N ALA A 461 -16.94 -13.27 -7.73
CA ALA A 461 -18.05 -13.65 -8.59
C ALA A 461 -19.34 -13.94 -7.82
N LEU A 462 -19.25 -14.52 -6.63
CA LEU A 462 -20.40 -14.91 -5.79
C LEU A 462 -20.93 -13.78 -4.91
N THR A 463 -20.06 -12.87 -4.47
CA THR A 463 -20.38 -11.87 -3.43
C THR A 463 -20.54 -10.44 -3.95
N ILE A 464 -19.86 -10.09 -5.05
CA ILE A 464 -19.91 -8.75 -5.64
C ILE A 464 -21.11 -8.67 -6.59
N SER A 465 -22.05 -7.76 -6.28
CA SER A 465 -23.21 -7.54 -7.14
C SER A 465 -22.82 -6.87 -8.46
N SER A 466 -23.46 -7.27 -9.56
CA SER A 466 -23.30 -6.60 -10.87
C SER A 466 -24.04 -5.25 -10.93
N GLY A 467 -24.88 -4.94 -9.94
CA GLY A 467 -25.97 -3.96 -10.07
C GLY A 467 -25.90 -2.75 -9.16
N ALA A 468 -24.83 -2.54 -8.39
CA ALA A 468 -24.66 -1.27 -7.69
C ALA A 468 -24.38 -0.19 -8.73
N GLY A 469 -25.42 0.56 -9.10
CA GLY A 469 -25.30 1.77 -9.89
C GLY A 469 -24.18 2.60 -9.30
N PHE A 470 -23.06 2.66 -10.02
CA PHE A 470 -22.05 3.68 -9.80
C PHE A 470 -22.78 4.98 -10.12
N ARG A 471 -23.45 5.57 -9.11
CA ARG A 471 -24.06 6.88 -9.27
C ARG A 471 -22.91 7.76 -9.75
N PRO A 472 -22.96 8.27 -11.00
CA PRO A 472 -21.92 9.16 -11.46
C PRO A 472 -21.79 10.23 -10.40
N GLN A 473 -20.57 10.47 -9.92
CA GLN A 473 -20.28 11.62 -9.09
C GLN A 473 -20.56 12.84 -9.97
N VAL A 474 -21.81 13.28 -10.01
CA VAL A 474 -22.16 14.61 -10.51
C VAL A 474 -21.58 15.54 -9.47
N ARG A 475 -20.34 15.99 -9.72
CA ARG A 475 -19.76 17.08 -8.94
C ARG A 475 -20.73 18.25 -9.07
N SER A 476 -21.36 18.63 -7.97
CA SER A 476 -22.09 19.89 -7.88
C SER A 476 -21.10 21.02 -8.17
N GLY A 477 -21.15 21.56 -9.40
CA GLY A 477 -20.23 22.60 -9.85
C GLY A 477 -19.73 22.48 -11.29
N VAL A 478 -20.10 21.43 -12.05
CA VAL A 478 -20.00 21.47 -13.51
C VAL A 478 -21.37 21.87 -14.04
N ASP A 479 -21.47 23.06 -14.62
CA ASP A 479 -22.71 23.58 -15.19
C ASP A 479 -23.35 22.54 -16.11
N THR A 480 -24.54 22.09 -15.73
CA THR A 480 -25.42 21.19 -16.49
C THR A 480 -25.89 21.76 -17.83
N ALA A 481 -25.43 22.96 -18.22
CA ALA A 481 -25.82 23.63 -19.45
C ALA A 481 -25.25 22.98 -20.72
N CYS A 482 -24.25 22.10 -20.63
CA CYS A 482 -23.54 21.56 -21.80
C CYS A 482 -23.91 20.12 -22.19
N GLN A 483 -24.96 19.51 -21.63
CA GLN A 483 -25.31 18.10 -21.92
C GLN A 483 -26.63 17.87 -22.65
N ASP A 484 -27.41 18.89 -23.00
CA ASP A 484 -28.60 18.72 -23.85
C ASP A 484 -28.30 19.04 -25.32
N ALA A 485 -28.51 18.06 -26.19
CA ALA A 485 -28.50 18.26 -27.64
C ALA A 485 -29.65 19.19 -28.12
N CYS A 486 -30.68 19.40 -27.30
CA CYS A 486 -31.85 20.21 -27.64
C CYS A 486 -31.65 21.74 -27.54
N THR A 487 -30.58 22.25 -26.92
CA THR A 487 -30.38 23.71 -26.79
C THR A 487 -29.63 24.35 -27.96
N ARG A 488 -29.04 23.57 -28.88
CA ARG A 488 -28.36 24.13 -30.08
C ARG A 488 -29.29 24.77 -31.10
N GLU A 489 -30.55 24.35 -31.20
CA GLU A 489 -31.46 24.89 -32.22
C GLU A 489 -32.17 26.19 -31.81
N ARG A 490 -32.16 26.58 -30.54
CA ARG A 490 -32.79 27.84 -30.09
C ARG A 490 -31.85 29.05 -30.08
N ALA A 491 -30.54 28.85 -30.10
CA ALA A 491 -29.57 29.94 -30.12
C ALA A 491 -29.20 30.42 -31.54
N ALA A 492 -29.68 29.74 -32.59
CA ALA A 492 -29.46 30.14 -33.98
C ALA A 492 -30.57 31.04 -34.56
N ASN A 493 -31.64 31.31 -33.80
CA ASN A 493 -32.82 32.06 -34.27
C ASN A 493 -33.32 33.13 -33.26
N SER A 494 -32.44 33.67 -32.42
CA SER A 494 -32.75 34.80 -31.53
C SER A 494 -31.69 35.88 -31.63
#